data_AF-A0A078LT13-F1
#
_entry.id   AF-A0A078LT13-F1
#
_cell.length_a   1.000
_cell.length_b   1.000
_cell.length_c   1.000
_cell.angle_alpha   90.00
_cell.angle_beta   90.00
_cell.angle_gamma   90.00
#
_symmetry.space_group_name_H-M   'P 1'
#
loop_
_entity.id
_entity.type
_entity.pdbx_description
1 polymer ?
#
loop_
_entity_poly.entity_id
_entity_poly.type
_entity_poly.pdbx_seq_one_letter_code
_entity_poly.pdbx_strand_id
1 'polypeptide(L)'
;MQDEYEAPPSVPLGTVIAQRTLHTETGGDVTISIGQPVHIGDGWDWACPYLIEGLQTPIQHRVFGIDALQTLQLVSVSIRDKLEQCGERLNWLDDDYWQAGFPMLLQSYGDRQIEESC
;
A
#
# COMPACT_ATOMS: atom_id res chain seq x y z
N MET A 1 -7.30 34.57 -2.07
CA MET A 1 -7.06 33.63 -3.18
C MET A 1 -7.53 32.30 -2.63
N GLN A 2 -8.70 31.84 -3.05
CA GLN A 2 -9.16 30.50 -2.73
C GLN A 2 -8.38 29.61 -3.69
N ASP A 3 -7.38 28.88 -3.19
CA ASP A 3 -6.83 27.77 -3.95
C ASP A 3 -7.99 26.79 -4.14
N GLU A 4 -8.46 26.66 -5.39
CA GLU A 4 -9.30 25.54 -5.78
C GLU A 4 -8.51 24.28 -5.43
N TYR A 5 -8.93 23.57 -4.39
CA TYR A 5 -8.41 22.24 -4.10
C TYR A 5 -8.87 21.32 -5.23
N GLU A 6 -8.12 21.31 -6.32
CA GLU A 6 -8.31 20.36 -7.39
C GLU A 6 -7.95 18.98 -6.81
N ALA A 7 -8.93 18.08 -6.77
CA ALA A 7 -8.70 16.74 -6.24
C ALA A 7 -7.52 16.13 -7.00
N PRO A 8 -6.48 15.63 -6.29
CA PRO A 8 -5.28 15.19 -6.96
C PRO A 8 -5.66 14.07 -7.95
N PRO A 9 -5.11 14.11 -9.18
CA PRO A 9 -5.53 13.22 -10.26
C PRO A 9 -5.56 11.77 -9.79
N SER A 10 -6.62 11.06 -10.17
CA SER A 10 -6.74 9.64 -9.87
C SER A 10 -5.61 8.89 -10.57
N VAL A 11 -4.70 8.29 -9.80
CA VAL A 11 -3.65 7.44 -10.37
C VAL A 11 -4.27 6.07 -10.68
N PRO A 12 -4.32 5.64 -11.95
CA PRO A 12 -4.84 4.32 -12.30
C PRO A 12 -3.92 3.22 -11.76
N LEU A 13 -4.45 2.01 -11.57
CA LEU A 13 -3.65 0.86 -11.11
C LEU A 13 -2.46 0.56 -12.03
N GLY A 14 -2.63 0.74 -13.35
CA GLY A 14 -1.56 0.53 -14.32
C GLY A 14 -1.10 -0.94 -14.40
N THR A 15 0.20 -1.15 -14.56
CA THR A 15 0.80 -2.49 -14.62
C THR A 15 0.89 -3.08 -13.21
N VAL A 16 0.25 -4.22 -12.95
CA VAL A 16 0.36 -4.92 -11.67
C VAL A 16 1.73 -5.59 -11.56
N ILE A 17 2.48 -5.28 -10.50
CA ILE A 17 3.82 -5.83 -10.23
C ILE A 17 3.84 -6.82 -9.08
N ALA A 18 2.80 -6.84 -8.24
CA ALA A 18 2.64 -7.82 -7.18
C ALA A 18 1.15 -8.02 -6.87
N GLN A 19 0.80 -9.23 -6.43
CA GLN A 19 -0.55 -9.57 -6.01
C GLN A 19 -0.51 -10.47 -4.77
N ARG A 20 -1.52 -10.34 -3.90
CA ARG A 20 -1.78 -11.27 -2.79
C ARG A 20 -3.27 -11.56 -2.70
N THR A 21 -3.61 -12.82 -2.45
CA THR A 21 -4.97 -13.22 -2.08
C THR A 21 -5.00 -13.55 -0.60
N LEU A 22 -6.02 -13.05 0.08
CA LEU A 22 -6.40 -13.35 1.46
C LEU A 22 -7.77 -14.02 1.46
N HIS A 23 -8.10 -14.71 2.53
CA HIS A 23 -9.38 -15.41 2.66
C HIS A 23 -10.17 -14.87 3.84
N THR A 24 -11.47 -14.68 3.67
CA THR A 24 -12.39 -14.34 4.78
C THR A 24 -12.74 -15.60 5.58
N GLU A 25 -13.19 -15.43 6.83
CA GLU A 25 -13.71 -16.56 7.64
C GLU A 25 -14.90 -17.29 6.95
N THR A 26 -15.63 -16.58 6.08
CA THR A 26 -16.76 -17.14 5.33
C THR A 26 -16.34 -17.87 4.04
N GLY A 27 -15.04 -17.95 3.75
CA GLY A 27 -14.49 -18.64 2.57
C GLY A 27 -14.52 -17.80 1.29
N GLY A 28 -14.67 -16.48 1.40
CA GLY A 28 -14.52 -15.54 0.29
C GLY A 28 -13.06 -15.12 0.08
N ASP A 29 -12.73 -14.65 -1.12
CA ASP A 29 -11.38 -14.20 -1.45
C ASP A 29 -11.32 -12.67 -1.48
N VAL A 30 -10.28 -12.11 -0.85
CA VAL A 30 -9.89 -10.70 -0.94
C VAL A 30 -8.58 -10.61 -1.71
N THR A 31 -8.59 -9.98 -2.88
CA THR A 31 -7.42 -9.85 -3.75
C THR A 31 -6.85 -8.45 -3.65
N ILE A 32 -5.55 -8.36 -3.38
CA ILE A 32 -4.78 -7.12 -3.32
C ILE A 32 -3.82 -7.10 -4.49
N SER A 33 -3.94 -6.09 -5.34
CA SER A 33 -3.06 -5.84 -6.49
C SER A 33 -2.27 -4.56 -6.28
N ILE A 34 -0.94 -4.64 -6.40
CA ILE A 34 -0.03 -3.49 -6.31
C ILE A 34 0.42 -3.14 -7.73
N GLY A 35 0.14 -1.90 -8.13
CA GLY A 35 0.59 -1.34 -9.39
C GLY A 35 2.05 -0.89 -9.35
N GLN A 36 2.65 -0.79 -10.53
CA GLN A 36 3.98 -0.22 -10.70
C GLN A 36 3.98 1.23 -10.18
N PRO A 37 4.98 1.63 -9.37
CA PRO A 37 5.15 3.04 -9.03
C PRO A 37 5.26 3.91 -10.28
N VAL A 38 4.57 5.03 -10.27
CA VAL A 38 4.53 6.00 -11.36
C VAL A 38 4.88 7.38 -10.85
N HIS A 39 5.57 8.14 -11.69
CA HIS A 39 5.82 9.56 -11.48
C HIS A 39 4.57 10.35 -11.90
N ILE A 40 4.12 11.30 -11.08
CA ILE A 40 2.77 11.89 -11.21
C ILE A 40 2.73 13.42 -11.39
N GLY A 41 3.87 14.09 -11.60
CA GLY A 41 3.89 15.55 -11.73
C GLY A 41 5.26 16.11 -12.09
N ASP A 42 5.40 17.43 -12.06
CA ASP A 42 6.62 18.17 -12.38
C ASP A 42 7.63 18.25 -11.22
N GLY A 43 7.29 17.68 -10.06
CA GLY A 43 8.14 17.59 -8.86
C GLY A 43 8.70 16.20 -8.57
N TRP A 44 8.92 15.92 -7.29
CA TRP A 44 9.48 14.66 -6.77
C TRP A 44 8.42 13.62 -6.41
N ASP A 45 7.16 13.86 -6.77
CA ASP A 45 6.07 13.02 -6.30
C ASP A 45 5.96 11.75 -7.16
N TRP A 46 6.22 10.63 -6.51
CA TRP A 46 5.88 9.30 -6.99
C TRP A 46 4.62 8.81 -6.30
N ALA A 47 3.86 7.98 -6.99
CA ALA A 47 2.75 7.24 -6.41
C ALA A 47 2.85 5.75 -6.71
N CYS A 48 2.57 4.92 -5.71
CA CYS A 48 2.35 3.50 -5.90
C CYS A 48 0.85 3.22 -5.73
N PRO A 49 0.10 2.97 -6.83
CA PRO A 49 -1.32 2.66 -6.76
C PRO A 49 -1.54 1.20 -6.34
N TYR A 50 -2.65 0.92 -5.66
CA TYR A 50 -3.08 -0.43 -5.35
C TYR A 50 -4.60 -0.54 -5.36
N LEU A 51 -5.08 -1.77 -5.48
CA LEU A 51 -6.49 -2.12 -5.51
C LEU A 51 -6.74 -3.29 -4.56
N ILE A 52 -7.79 -3.20 -3.76
CA ILE A 52 -8.29 -4.28 -2.90
C ILE A 52 -9.71 -4.63 -3.37
N GLU A 53 -9.90 -5.88 -3.78
CA GLU A 53 -11.18 -6.42 -4.29
C GLU A 53 -11.64 -7.59 -3.41
N GLY A 54 -12.92 -7.93 -3.48
CA GLY A 54 -13.51 -9.01 -2.66
C GLY A 54 -14.06 -8.56 -1.30
N LEU A 55 -13.90 -7.28 -0.97
CA LEU A 55 -14.62 -6.62 0.13
C LEU A 55 -16.00 -6.14 -0.33
N GLN A 56 -16.86 -5.71 0.61
CA GLN A 56 -18.16 -5.12 0.28
C GLN A 56 -18.05 -3.94 -0.69
N THR A 57 -17.00 -3.12 -0.54
CA THR A 57 -16.67 -2.03 -1.47
C THR A 57 -15.20 -2.16 -1.87
N PRO A 58 -14.87 -2.27 -3.18
CA PRO A 58 -13.49 -2.26 -3.64
C PRO A 58 -12.76 -0.97 -3.25
N ILE A 59 -11.51 -1.09 -2.86
CA ILE A 59 -10.68 0.05 -2.44
C ILE A 59 -9.58 0.25 -3.47
N GLN A 60 -9.71 1.31 -4.29
CA GLN A 60 -8.62 1.81 -5.12
C GLN A 60 -7.95 2.99 -4.41
N HIS A 61 -6.66 2.87 -4.14
CA HIS A 61 -5.91 3.91 -3.44
C HIS A 61 -4.48 4.00 -3.99
N ARG A 62 -3.70 4.94 -3.45
CA ARG A 62 -2.27 5.10 -3.73
C ARG A 62 -1.52 5.61 -2.53
N VAL A 63 -0.21 5.37 -2.49
CA VAL A 63 0.68 5.99 -1.51
C VAL A 63 1.70 6.86 -2.23
N PHE A 64 2.00 8.03 -1.67
CA PHE A 64 3.00 8.95 -2.22
C PHE A 64 4.34 8.79 -1.52
N GLY A 65 5.41 9.20 -2.22
CA GLY A 65 6.77 9.20 -1.73
C GLY A 65 7.69 9.94 -2.69
N ILE A 66 8.92 10.18 -2.24
CA ILE A 66 9.96 10.95 -2.96
C ILE A 66 10.45 10.19 -4.19
N ASP A 67 10.39 8.86 -4.16
CA ASP A 67 10.78 8.00 -5.28
C ASP A 67 9.95 6.71 -5.36
N ALA A 68 10.22 5.93 -6.41
CA ALA A 68 9.60 4.62 -6.64
C ALA A 68 9.87 3.61 -5.52
N LEU A 69 11.05 3.66 -4.89
CA LEU A 69 11.45 2.72 -3.85
C LEU A 69 10.67 2.98 -2.57
N GLN A 70 10.64 4.24 -2.12
CA GLN A 70 9.95 4.65 -0.91
C GLN A 70 8.45 4.37 -1.03
N THR A 71 7.82 4.70 -2.18
CA THR A 71 6.40 4.40 -2.40
C THR A 71 6.11 2.91 -2.34
N LEU A 72 6.97 2.07 -2.92
CA LEU A 72 6.83 0.62 -2.87
C LEU A 72 7.01 0.07 -1.44
N GLN A 73 7.92 0.63 -0.64
CA GLN A 73 8.07 0.26 0.77
C GLN A 73 6.85 0.67 1.61
N LEU A 74 6.30 1.86 1.37
CA LEU A 74 5.16 2.40 2.10
C LEU A 74 3.84 1.71 1.74
N VAL A 75 3.71 1.09 0.56
CA VAL A 75 2.43 0.52 0.08
C VAL A 75 1.90 -0.56 1.02
N SER A 76 2.79 -1.38 1.60
CA SER A 76 2.40 -2.45 2.53
C SER A 76 1.75 -1.90 3.79
N VAL A 77 2.27 -0.77 4.31
CA VAL A 77 1.70 -0.09 5.48
C VAL A 77 0.34 0.50 5.16
N SER A 78 0.20 1.12 3.98
CA SER A 78 -1.08 1.69 3.56
C SER A 78 -2.16 0.62 3.35
N ILE A 79 -1.82 -0.51 2.71
CA ILE A 79 -2.75 -1.63 2.53
C ILE A 79 -3.19 -2.17 3.88
N ARG A 80 -2.25 -2.39 4.81
CA ARG A 80 -2.56 -2.87 6.15
C ARG A 80 -3.53 -1.92 6.87
N ASP A 81 -3.27 -0.62 6.87
CA ASP A 81 -4.15 0.39 7.48
C ASP A 81 -5.57 0.33 6.89
N LYS A 82 -5.71 0.14 5.58
CA LYS A 82 -7.03 -0.02 4.93
C LYS A 82 -7.74 -1.31 5.33
N LEU A 83 -7.03 -2.43 5.38
CA LEU A 83 -7.62 -3.71 5.81
C LEU A 83 -8.06 -3.66 7.27
N GLU A 84 -7.26 -3.05 8.16
CA GLU A 84 -7.60 -2.85 9.57
C GLU A 84 -8.84 -1.98 9.75
N GLN A 85 -9.01 -0.94 8.92
CA GLN A 85 -10.21 -0.09 8.91
C GLN A 85 -11.48 -0.81 8.43
N CYS A 86 -11.35 -1.84 7.59
CA CYS A 86 -12.48 -2.64 7.13
C CYS A 86 -13.05 -3.54 8.23
N GLY A 87 -12.24 -3.90 9.25
CA GLY A 87 -12.67 -4.73 10.38
C GLY A 87 -12.98 -6.19 10.02
N GLU A 88 -12.73 -6.60 8.77
CA GLU A 88 -12.86 -7.98 8.31
C GLU A 88 -11.72 -8.84 8.86
N ARG A 89 -12.04 -10.07 9.27
CA ARG A 89 -11.03 -11.06 9.66
C ARG A 89 -10.55 -11.78 8.41
N LEU A 90 -9.25 -11.63 8.13
CA LEU A 90 -8.62 -12.10 6.91
C LEU A 90 -7.45 -13.01 7.24
N ASN A 91 -7.38 -14.13 6.54
CA ASN A 91 -6.36 -15.15 6.72
C ASN A 91 -5.45 -15.21 5.51
N TRP A 92 -4.18 -15.53 5.77
CA TRP A 92 -3.18 -15.75 4.74
C TRP A 92 -2.42 -17.03 5.08
N LEU A 93 -2.36 -17.97 4.13
CA LEU A 93 -1.75 -19.29 4.31
C LEU A 93 -2.36 -20.09 5.49
N ASP A 94 -3.69 -20.06 5.61
CA ASP A 94 -4.47 -20.77 6.66
C ASP A 94 -4.10 -20.38 8.10
N ASP A 95 -3.45 -19.22 8.27
CA ASP A 95 -3.05 -18.68 9.57
C ASP A 95 -3.76 -17.35 9.81
N ASP A 96 -4.23 -17.18 11.05
CA ASP A 96 -5.00 -16.03 11.53
C ASP A 96 -4.03 -14.86 11.79
N TYR A 97 -3.42 -14.33 10.73
CA TYR A 97 -2.66 -13.10 10.84
C TYR A 97 -3.61 -11.92 10.92
N TRP A 98 -3.77 -11.33 12.11
CA TRP A 98 -4.47 -10.05 12.26
C TRP A 98 -3.87 -8.92 11.40
N GLN A 99 -2.66 -9.09 10.87
CA GLN A 99 -1.98 -8.18 9.92
C GLN A 99 -2.03 -8.65 8.45
N ALA A 100 -2.73 -9.74 8.14
CA ALA A 100 -2.89 -10.30 6.80
C ALA A 100 -1.57 -10.45 5.98
N GLY A 101 -0.46 -10.71 6.68
CA GLY A 101 0.86 -10.86 6.07
C GLY A 101 1.48 -9.57 5.51
N PHE A 102 0.90 -8.38 5.73
CA PHE A 102 1.51 -7.11 5.34
C PHE A 102 2.36 -6.55 6.51
N PRO A 103 3.68 -6.43 6.34
CA PRO A 103 4.56 -6.06 7.43
C PRO A 103 4.40 -4.60 7.84
N MET A 104 4.67 -4.31 9.11
CA MET A 104 5.04 -2.96 9.53
C MET A 104 6.37 -2.59 8.87
N LEU A 105 6.55 -1.30 8.54
CA LEU A 105 7.90 -0.81 8.31
C LEU A 105 8.65 -0.90 9.63
N LEU A 106 9.69 -1.73 9.67
CA LEU A 106 10.62 -1.75 10.78
C LEU A 106 11.31 -0.39 10.80
N GLN A 107 11.09 0.41 11.84
CA GLN A 107 11.89 1.60 12.10
C GLN A 107 13.27 1.17 12.58
N SER A 108 14.11 0.63 11.68
CA SER A 108 15.54 0.72 11.91
C SER A 108 15.95 2.11 11.44
N TYR A 109 16.02 3.06 12.38
CA TYR A 109 16.98 4.15 12.16
C TYR A 109 18.30 3.46 11.88
N GLY A 110 18.90 3.75 10.72
CA GLY A 110 20.25 3.27 10.42
C GLY A 110 21.09 3.53 11.66
N ASP A 111 21.79 2.49 12.13
CA ASP A 111 22.61 2.62 13.31
C ASP A 111 23.65 3.70 12.99
N ARG A 112 23.51 4.88 13.60
CA ARG A 112 24.29 6.08 13.22
C ARG A 112 25.80 5.82 13.26
N GLN A 113 26.21 4.81 14.04
CA GLN A 113 27.59 4.33 14.12
C GLN A 113 28.13 3.76 12.80
N ILE A 114 27.28 3.23 11.91
CA ILE A 114 27.69 2.72 10.58
C ILE A 114 27.98 3.87 9.62
N GLU A 115 27.24 4.97 9.70
CA GLU A 115 27.39 6.13 8.81
C GLU A 115 28.63 6.97 9.12
N GLU A 116 29.06 7.02 10.38
CA GLU A 116 30.25 7.75 10.82
C GLU A 116 31.57 6.97 10.61
N SER A 117 31.48 5.74 10.09
CA SER A 117 32.61 4.82 9.86
C SER A 117 33.10 4.76 8.40
N CYS A 118 32.49 5.54 7.48
CA CYS A 118 32.84 5.60 6.06
C CYS A 118 33.64 6.86 5.70
#